data_AF-A0A9J5WS61-F1
#
_entry.id   AF-A0A9J5WS61-F1
#
_cell.length_a   1.000
_cell.length_b   1.000
_cell.length_c   1.000
_cell.angle_alpha   90.00
_cell.angle_beta   90.00
_cell.angle_gamma   90.00
#
_symmetry.space_group_name_H-M   'P 1'
#
loop_
_entity.id
_entity.type
_entity.pdbx_description
1 polymer ?
#
loop_
_entity_poly.entity_id
_entity_poly.type
_entity_poly.pdbx_seq_one_letter_code
_entity_poly.pdbx_strand_id
1 'polypeptide(L)'
;YIGALQDSMYKFKATIVDILNKDEPWYFSCKTCCKKVRVIEEAATCTNCNIDNVEYAMRYCLRLEVCGGEKRARVVLFEAANNLLGCNVQEYIQSTSIKKEECHYHHKLVLSKDKQFNFLVRIDLTNSNPHRSLIAEEIHQLEDQAPVILEEEV
;
A
#
# COMPACT_ATOMS: atom_id res chain seq x y z
N TYR A 1 -15.48 21.12 23.75
CA TYR A 1 -15.82 21.05 22.31
C TYR A 1 -14.67 20.39 21.58
N ILE A 2 -14.72 19.07 21.40
CA ILE A 2 -13.76 18.34 20.57
C ILE A 2 -14.39 18.33 19.18
N GLY A 3 -13.98 19.28 18.34
CA GLY A 3 -14.42 19.35 16.96
C GLY A 3 -14.06 18.04 16.27
N ALA A 4 -15.05 17.45 15.60
CA ALA A 4 -14.83 16.36 14.66
C ALA A 4 -13.73 16.80 13.68
N LEU A 5 -12.53 16.22 13.82
CA LEU A 5 -11.54 16.24 12.76
C LEU A 5 -12.16 15.48 11.61
N GLN A 6 -12.78 16.24 10.70
CA GLN A 6 -13.27 15.74 9.44
C GLN A 6 -12.10 15.01 8.78
N ASP A 7 -12.24 13.69 8.56
CA ASP A 7 -11.29 12.88 7.80
C ASP A 7 -11.25 13.46 6.38
N SER A 8 -10.44 14.49 6.19
CA SER A 8 -10.32 15.18 4.93
C SER A 8 -9.52 14.28 4.01
N MET A 9 -10.20 13.77 2.99
CA MET A 9 -9.57 13.02 1.92
C MET A 9 -8.92 13.97 0.92
N TYR A 10 -7.73 13.63 0.46
CA TYR A 10 -6.95 14.41 -0.50
C TYR A 10 -6.67 13.56 -1.73
N LYS A 11 -6.86 14.15 -2.91
CA LYS A 11 -6.50 13.50 -4.18
C LYS A 11 -5.29 14.20 -4.79
N PHE A 12 -4.28 13.42 -5.18
CA PHE A 12 -3.10 13.97 -5.86
C PHE A 12 -2.50 12.97 -6.84
N LYS A 13 -1.74 13.51 -7.80
CA LYS A 13 -0.93 12.73 -8.74
C LYS A 13 0.49 12.63 -8.21
N ALA A 14 1.06 11.44 -8.22
CA ALA A 14 2.45 11.25 -7.89
C ALA A 14 3.05 10.02 -8.57
N THR A 15 4.37 10.06 -8.73
CA THR A 15 5.15 8.93 -9.24
C THR A 15 5.65 8.09 -8.08
N ILE A 16 5.55 6.76 -8.15
CA ILE A 16 6.16 5.87 -7.16
C ILE A 16 7.67 5.87 -7.39
N VAL A 17 8.45 6.39 -6.43
CA VAL A 17 9.91 6.44 -6.54
C VAL A 17 10.59 5.28 -5.83
N ASP A 18 9.95 4.72 -4.79
CA ASP A 18 10.48 3.54 -4.12
C ASP A 18 9.39 2.70 -3.44
N ILE A 19 9.70 1.41 -3.27
CA ILE A 19 8.84 0.41 -2.63
C ILE A 19 9.57 -0.12 -1.40
N LEU A 20 9.27 0.47 -0.25
CA LEU A 20 10.06 0.34 0.98
C LEU A 20 10.04 -1.06 1.58
N ASN A 21 9.01 -1.85 1.28
CA ASN A 21 8.87 -3.24 1.74
C ASN A 21 8.41 -4.18 0.63
N LYS A 22 9.06 -4.09 -0.54
CA LYS A 22 8.78 -4.94 -1.71
C LYS A 22 8.80 -6.44 -1.41
N ASP A 23 9.58 -6.86 -0.42
CA ASP A 23 9.78 -8.28 -0.12
C ASP A 23 8.68 -8.88 0.75
N GLU A 24 8.14 -8.07 1.68
CA GLU A 24 7.05 -8.44 2.57
C GLU A 24 6.07 -7.24 2.66
N PRO A 25 5.22 -7.04 1.63
CA PRO A 25 4.26 -5.92 1.57
C PRO A 25 3.01 -6.17 2.43
N TRP A 26 3.09 -7.05 3.42
CA TRP A 26 1.98 -7.54 4.23
C TRP A 26 2.44 -7.79 5.67
N TYR A 27 1.49 -8.09 6.56
CA TYR A 27 1.76 -8.44 7.95
C TYR A 27 0.68 -9.37 8.50
N PHE A 28 1.02 -10.13 9.54
CA PHE A 28 0.05 -10.85 10.34
C PHE A 28 -0.60 -9.92 11.37
N SER A 29 -1.90 -10.08 11.56
CA SER A 29 -2.70 -9.22 12.41
C SER A 29 -3.72 -10.02 13.22
N CYS A 30 -3.96 -9.63 14.46
CA CYS A 30 -4.92 -10.29 15.33
C CYS A 30 -6.33 -10.15 14.74
N LYS A 31 -7.12 -11.23 14.72
CA LYS A 31 -8.52 -11.14 14.26
C LYS A 31 -9.41 -10.33 15.21
N THR A 32 -9.07 -10.27 16.50
CA THR A 32 -9.85 -9.56 17.52
C THR A 32 -9.59 -8.06 17.51
N CYS A 33 -8.33 -7.61 17.59
CA CYS A 33 -8.00 -6.19 17.72
C CYS A 33 -7.40 -5.55 16.46
N CYS A 34 -7.21 -6.33 15.39
CA CYS A 34 -6.64 -5.91 14.11
C CYS A 34 -5.21 -5.32 14.16
N LYS A 35 -4.53 -5.41 15.31
CA LYS A 35 -3.13 -4.97 15.45
C LYS A 35 -2.17 -6.07 15.01
N LYS A 36 -0.96 -5.66 14.62
CA LYS A 36 0.12 -6.57 14.22
C LYS A 36 0.39 -7.61 15.30
N VAL A 37 0.58 -8.86 14.90
CA VAL A 37 0.99 -9.96 15.78
C VAL A 37 2.36 -10.46 15.39
N ARG A 38 3.05 -11.09 16.35
CA ARG A 38 4.28 -11.81 16.10
C ARG A 38 3.94 -13.29 15.97
N VAL A 39 4.30 -13.90 14.84
CA VAL A 39 4.16 -15.34 14.62
C VAL A 39 5.56 -15.95 14.70
N ILE A 40 5.73 -16.94 15.57
CA ILE A 40 6.95 -17.73 15.71
C ILE A 40 6.51 -19.19 15.67
N GLU A 41 7.04 -19.94 14.71
CA GLU A 41 6.62 -21.32 14.43
C GLU A 41 5.09 -21.37 14.22
N GLU A 42 4.35 -21.99 15.14
CA GLU A 42 2.89 -22.13 15.07
C GLU A 42 2.16 -21.25 16.10
N ALA A 43 2.89 -20.48 16.92
CA ALA A 43 2.33 -19.62 17.95
C ALA A 43 2.26 -18.16 17.49
N ALA A 44 1.10 -17.53 17.67
CA ALA A 44 0.89 -16.11 17.39
C ALA A 44 0.61 -15.34 18.68
N THR A 45 1.48 -14.36 18.99
CA THR A 45 1.33 -13.50 20.17
C THR A 45 0.83 -12.12 19.76
N CYS A 46 -0.25 -11.66 20.41
CA CYS A 46 -0.75 -10.29 20.27
C CYS A 46 -0.40 -9.47 21.50
N THR A 47 0.58 -8.57 21.38
CA THR A 47 0.97 -7.65 22.45
C THR A 47 -0.16 -6.68 22.82
N ASN A 48 -1.04 -6.33 21.87
CA ASN A 48 -2.15 -5.41 22.12
C ASN A 48 -3.28 -6.06 22.94
N CYS A 49 -3.57 -7.35 22.72
CA CYS A 49 -4.53 -8.10 23.54
C CYS A 49 -3.89 -8.68 24.80
N ASN A 50 -2.56 -8.77 24.84
CA ASN A 50 -1.80 -9.50 25.85
C ASN A 50 -2.22 -10.99 25.93
N ILE A 51 -2.38 -11.62 24.75
CA ILE A 51 -2.82 -13.01 24.60
C ILE A 51 -1.85 -13.73 23.65
N ASP A 52 -1.48 -14.95 24.03
CA ASP A 52 -0.74 -15.91 23.20
C ASP A 52 -1.68 -16.85 22.45
N ASN A 53 -1.20 -17.43 21.35
CA ASN A 53 -1.96 -18.32 20.46
C ASN A 53 -3.26 -17.69 19.95
N VAL A 54 -3.19 -16.40 19.59
CA VAL A 54 -4.35 -15.72 19.00
C VAL A 54 -4.59 -16.19 17.58
N GLU A 55 -5.87 -16.19 17.17
CA GLU A 55 -6.16 -16.25 15.75
C GLU A 55 -5.68 -14.98 15.04
N TYR A 56 -5.08 -15.18 13.86
CA TYR A 56 -4.55 -14.10 13.05
C TYR A 56 -5.03 -14.16 11.60
N ALA A 57 -4.89 -13.02 10.91
CA ALA A 57 -5.17 -12.84 9.50
C ALA A 57 -4.00 -12.12 8.82
N MET A 58 -3.76 -12.45 7.56
CA MET A 58 -2.82 -11.73 6.69
C MET A 58 -3.48 -10.43 6.21
N ARG A 59 -2.74 -9.32 6.21
CA ARG A 59 -3.23 -8.02 5.72
C ARG A 59 -2.13 -7.31 4.95
N TYR A 60 -2.48 -6.63 3.86
CA TYR A 60 -1.53 -5.75 3.17
C TYR A 60 -1.09 -4.59 4.05
N CYS A 61 0.17 -4.17 3.89
CA CYS A 61 0.74 -2.96 4.45
C CYS A 61 1.90 -2.55 3.54
N LEU A 62 1.57 -2.19 2.30
CA LEU A 62 2.55 -1.81 1.30
C LEU A 62 2.95 -0.35 1.53
N ARG A 63 4.26 -0.09 1.61
CA ARG A 63 4.81 1.23 1.91
C ARG A 63 5.55 1.77 0.70
N LEU A 64 5.10 2.92 0.22
CA LEU A 64 5.61 3.59 -0.96
C LEU A 64 6.25 4.92 -0.57
N GLU A 65 7.32 5.27 -1.26
CA GLU A 65 7.75 6.66 -1.39
C GLU A 65 7.26 7.19 -2.73
N VAL A 66 6.60 8.34 -2.72
CA VAL A 66 6.03 8.96 -3.93
C VAL A 66 6.52 10.38 -4.09
N CYS A 67 6.61 10.85 -5.34
CA CYS A 67 7.06 12.19 -5.68
C CYS A 67 5.99 12.93 -6.50
N GLY A 68 5.61 14.12 -6.04
CA GLY A 68 4.70 15.05 -6.74
C GLY A 68 5.41 16.38 -6.98
N GLY A 69 6.12 16.50 -8.11
CA GLY A 69 7.00 17.63 -8.39
C GLY A 69 8.28 17.57 -7.56
N GLU A 70 8.56 18.59 -6.74
CA GLU A 70 9.74 18.65 -5.87
C GLU A 70 9.51 18.02 -4.48
N LYS A 71 8.27 17.62 -4.18
CA LYS A 71 7.89 17.12 -2.86
C LYS A 71 7.81 15.60 -2.86
N ARG A 72 8.38 14.99 -1.82
CA ARG A 72 8.25 13.56 -1.53
C ARG A 72 7.30 13.32 -0.37
N ALA A 73 6.59 12.20 -0.42
CA ALA A 73 5.69 11.76 0.63
C ALA A 73 5.77 10.24 0.81
N ARG A 74 5.42 9.77 2.02
CA ARG A 74 5.24 8.35 2.30
C ARG A 74 3.77 8.01 2.28
N VAL A 75 3.42 6.97 1.53
CA VAL A 75 2.06 6.48 1.39
C VAL A 75 2.02 5.01 1.81
N VAL A 76 1.05 4.66 2.65
CA VAL A 76 0.78 3.29 3.08
C VAL A 76 -0.51 2.81 2.42
N LEU A 77 -0.44 1.67 1.75
CA LEU A 77 -1.56 0.99 1.12
C LEU A 77 -1.91 -0.24 1.96
N PHE A 78 -3.11 -0.23 2.54
CA PHE A 78 -3.72 -1.42 3.14
C PHE A 78 -4.54 -2.13 2.06
N GLU A 79 -5.87 -2.08 2.14
CA GLU A 79 -6.76 -2.69 1.14
C GLU A 79 -6.58 -2.08 -0.25
N ALA A 80 -6.20 -0.81 -0.35
CA ALA A 80 -5.87 -0.14 -1.61
C ALA A 80 -4.75 -0.84 -2.42
N ALA A 81 -3.93 -1.68 -1.78
CA ALA A 81 -2.94 -2.50 -2.48
C ALA A 81 -3.59 -3.47 -3.48
N ASN A 82 -4.84 -3.89 -3.25
CA ASN A 82 -5.62 -4.71 -4.18
C ASN A 82 -5.79 -3.99 -5.53
N ASN A 83 -6.00 -2.68 -5.54
CA ASN A 83 -6.18 -1.92 -6.78
C ASN A 83 -4.87 -1.87 -7.59
N LEU A 84 -3.73 -1.76 -6.89
CA LEU A 84 -2.42 -1.77 -7.52
C LEU A 84 -2.07 -3.17 -8.05
N LEU A 85 -2.23 -4.21 -7.25
CA LEU A 85 -1.75 -5.56 -7.57
C LEU A 85 -2.76 -6.40 -8.36
N GLY A 86 -4.05 -6.14 -8.20
CA GLY A 86 -5.13 -6.91 -8.82
C GLY A 86 -5.39 -8.26 -8.15
N CYS A 87 -4.96 -8.44 -6.89
CA CYS A 87 -5.22 -9.64 -6.09
C CYS A 87 -5.36 -9.26 -4.61
N ASN A 88 -5.90 -10.19 -3.81
CA ASN A 88 -5.88 -10.07 -2.36
C ASN A 88 -4.56 -10.59 -1.76
N VAL A 89 -4.34 -10.28 -0.48
CA VAL A 89 -3.08 -10.62 0.22
C VAL A 89 -2.79 -12.12 0.27
N GLN A 90 -3.83 -12.96 0.38
CA GLN A 90 -3.66 -14.40 0.45
C GLN A 90 -3.18 -14.96 -0.89
N GLU A 91 -3.81 -14.53 -1.99
CA GLU A 91 -3.38 -14.87 -3.35
C GLU A 91 -1.95 -14.41 -3.63
N TYR A 92 -1.58 -13.21 -3.19
CA TYR A 92 -0.23 -12.69 -3.36
C TYR A 92 0.81 -13.55 -2.63
N ILE A 93 0.56 -13.89 -1.35
CA ILE A 93 1.48 -14.70 -0.54
C ILE A 93 1.63 -16.10 -1.15
N GLN A 94 0.52 -16.72 -1.55
CA GLN A 94 0.54 -18.04 -2.18
C GLN A 94 1.28 -18.03 -3.52
N SER A 95 1.09 -16.99 -4.33
CA SER A 95 1.74 -16.87 -5.64
C SER A 95 3.23 -16.57 -5.53
N THR A 96 3.66 -15.88 -4.46
CA THR A 96 5.06 -15.49 -4.26
C THR A 96 5.88 -16.50 -3.47
N SER A 97 5.26 -17.49 -2.81
CA SER A 97 5.97 -18.51 -2.02
C SER A 97 6.68 -19.58 -2.85
N ILE A 98 6.25 -19.81 -4.10
CA ILE A 98 6.82 -20.86 -4.97
C ILE A 98 7.99 -20.30 -5.77
N LYS A 99 7.75 -19.24 -6.55
CA LYS A 99 8.74 -18.56 -7.40
C LYS A 99 8.38 -17.09 -7.55
N LYS A 100 8.86 -16.29 -6.61
CA LYS A 100 8.54 -14.86 -6.52
C LYS A 100 8.91 -14.06 -7.77
N GLU A 101 10.03 -14.41 -8.39
CA GLU A 101 10.59 -13.78 -9.58
C GLU A 101 9.86 -14.20 -10.88
N GLU A 102 8.97 -15.19 -10.84
CA GLU A 102 8.10 -15.54 -11.96
C GLU A 102 6.65 -15.08 -11.71
N CYS A 103 6.35 -14.60 -10.49
CA CYS A 103 5.01 -14.17 -10.10
C CYS A 103 4.63 -12.84 -10.76
N HIS A 104 3.55 -12.85 -11.55
CA HIS A 104 3.07 -11.65 -12.24
C HIS A 104 2.65 -10.54 -11.27
N TYR A 105 2.13 -10.87 -10.08
CA TYR A 105 1.80 -9.86 -9.07
C TYR A 105 3.04 -9.19 -8.48
N HIS A 106 4.12 -9.97 -8.24
CA HIS A 106 5.39 -9.40 -7.79
C HIS A 106 6.02 -8.54 -8.88
N HIS A 107 5.99 -8.99 -10.13
CA HIS A 107 6.41 -8.18 -11.28
C HIS A 107 5.60 -6.90 -11.41
N LYS A 108 4.27 -6.96 -11.28
CA LYS A 108 3.42 -5.78 -11.31
C LYS A 108 3.78 -4.78 -10.21
N LEU A 109 4.08 -5.27 -9.00
CA LEU A 109 4.58 -4.42 -7.90
C LEU A 109 5.88 -3.73 -8.31
N VAL A 110 6.89 -4.48 -8.75
CA VAL A 110 8.20 -3.92 -9.12
C VAL A 110 8.08 -2.94 -10.30
N LEU A 111 7.29 -3.29 -11.32
CA LEU A 111 7.01 -2.46 -12.50
C LEU A 111 6.08 -1.27 -12.21
N SER A 112 5.54 -1.13 -10.99
CA SER A 112 4.81 0.08 -10.59
C SER A 112 5.75 1.23 -10.25
N LYS A 113 7.02 0.93 -9.98
CA LYS A 113 8.06 1.95 -9.80
C LYS A 113 8.20 2.80 -11.06
N ASP A 114 8.47 4.08 -10.86
CA ASP A 114 8.67 5.11 -11.89
C ASP A 114 7.40 5.42 -12.73
N LYS A 115 6.25 4.82 -12.38
CA LYS A 115 4.94 5.14 -12.98
C LYS A 115 4.16 6.14 -12.14
N GLN A 116 3.29 6.89 -12.82
CA GLN A 116 2.43 7.88 -12.20
C GLN A 116 1.06 7.31 -11.87
N PHE A 117 0.55 7.68 -10.69
CA PHE A 117 -0.75 7.24 -10.18
C PHE A 117 -1.55 8.42 -9.62
N ASN A 118 -2.87 8.30 -9.69
CA ASN A 118 -3.78 9.07 -8.86
C ASN A 118 -3.93 8.38 -7.51
N PHE A 119 -3.63 9.11 -6.44
CA PHE A 119 -3.84 8.67 -5.06
C PHE A 119 -5.03 9.40 -4.47
N LEU A 120 -5.89 8.68 -3.77
CA LEU A 120 -6.87 9.22 -2.83
C LEU A 120 -6.42 8.81 -1.43
N VAL A 121 -6.08 9.78 -0.58
CA VAL A 121 -5.46 9.52 0.73
C VAL A 121 -6.16 10.27 1.85
N ARG A 122 -5.95 9.79 3.08
CA ARG A 122 -6.14 10.56 4.30
C ARG A 122 -4.82 10.70 5.06
N ILE A 123 -4.75 11.67 5.96
CA ILE A 123 -3.57 11.89 6.81
C ILE A 123 -3.61 10.89 7.97
N ASP A 124 -2.51 10.17 8.19
CA ASP A 124 -2.34 9.37 9.40
C ASP A 124 -2.01 10.27 10.59
N LEU A 125 -3.04 10.61 11.37
CA LEU A 125 -2.92 11.43 12.58
C LEU A 125 -2.32 10.66 13.78
N THR A 126 -2.20 9.33 13.68
CA THR A 126 -1.69 8.49 14.77
C THR A 126 -0.16 8.38 14.76
N ASN A 127 0.46 8.76 13.65
CA ASN A 127 1.90 8.71 13.50
C ASN A 127 2.53 10.00 14.06
N SER A 128 3.35 9.87 15.11
CA SER A 128 4.04 11.00 15.76
C SER A 128 5.12 11.66 14.88
N ASN A 129 5.32 11.16 13.66
CA ASN A 129 6.38 11.58 12.76
C ASN A 129 5.95 12.86 11.98
N PRO A 130 6.74 13.95 12.02
CA PRO A 130 6.39 15.22 11.36
C PRO A 130 6.29 15.12 9.83
N HIS A 131 6.84 14.07 9.21
CA HIS A 131 6.57 13.71 7.83
C HIS A 131 5.24 12.96 7.75
N ARG A 132 4.13 13.70 7.69
CA ARG A 132 2.74 13.23 7.58
C ARG A 132 2.65 11.97 6.72
N SER A 133 2.53 10.81 7.36
CA SER A 133 2.31 9.54 6.66
C SER A 133 0.91 9.59 6.08
N LEU A 134 0.76 9.24 4.80
CA LEU A 134 -0.53 9.22 4.11
C LEU A 134 -1.03 7.79 4.06
N ILE A 135 -2.32 7.58 4.28
CA ILE A 135 -2.96 6.28 4.08
C ILE A 135 -3.77 6.39 2.79
N ALA A 136 -3.45 5.55 1.81
CA ALA A 136 -4.21 5.47 0.58
C ALA A 136 -5.48 4.65 0.80
N GLU A 137 -6.60 5.27 0.46
CA GLU A 137 -7.89 4.61 0.32
C GLU A 137 -8.05 4.05 -1.10
N GLU A 138 -7.51 4.74 -2.10
CA GLU A 138 -7.50 4.28 -3.49
C GLU A 138 -6.20 4.67 -4.22
N ILE A 139 -5.84 3.86 -5.22
CA ILE A 139 -4.75 4.11 -6.15
C ILE A 139 -5.17 3.64 -7.55
N HIS A 140 -4.92 4.49 -8.56
CA HIS A 140 -5.20 4.17 -9.96
C HIS A 140 -4.04 4.61 -10.84
N GLN A 141 -3.54 3.70 -11.68
CA GLN A 141 -2.49 4.04 -12.64
C GLN A 141 -3.05 5.02 -13.65
N LEU A 142 -2.26 6.04 -14.00
CA LEU A 142 -2.56 6.89 -15.14
C LEU A 142 -2.14 6.16 -16.41
N GLU A 143 -3.05 6.01 -17.37
CA GLU A 143 -2.70 5.58 -18.71
C GLU A 143 -1.93 6.69 -19.41
N ASP A 144 -0.84 6.33 -20.09
CA ASP A 144 -0.17 7.26 -21.00
C ASP A 144 -1.16 7.60 -22.12
N GLN A 145 -1.64 8.85 -22.18
CA GLN A 145 -2.23 9.33 -23.41
C GLN A 145 -1.13 9.30 -24.46
N ALA A 146 -1.24 8.40 -25.43
CA ALA A 146 -0.43 8.47 -26.64
C ALA A 146 -0.57 9.89 -27.21
N PRO A 147 0.53 10.57 -27.60
CA PRO A 147 0.40 11.87 -28.24
C PRO A 147 -0.49 11.71 -29.47
N VAL A 148 -1.58 12.48 -29.51
CA VAL A 148 -2.39 12.62 -30.73
C VAL A 148 -1.48 13.26 -31.76
N ILE A 149 -0.92 12.45 -32.66
CA ILE A 149 -0.25 12.94 -33.85
C ILE A 149 -1.38 13.53 -34.70
N LEU A 150 -1.50 14.85 -34.71
CA LEU A 150 -2.27 15.54 -35.74
C LEU A 150 -1.47 15.36 -37.03
N GLU A 151 -1.90 14.43 -37.88
CA GLU A 151 -1.45 14.40 -39.27
C GLU A 151 -1.95 15.70 -39.90
N GLU A 152 -1.02 16.62 -40.21
CA GLU A 152 -1.32 17.75 -41.08
C GLU A 152 -1.62 17.17 -42.48
N GLU A 153 -2.88 17.31 -42.91
CA GLU A 153 -3.29 17.02 -44.29
C GLU A 153 -2.45 17.88 -45.25
N VAL A 154 -1.78 17.24 -46.21
CA VAL A 154 -1.11 17.86 -47.37
C VAL A 154 -2.03 17.79 -48.58
#